data_AF-A0A662THK2-F1
#
_entry.id   AF-A0A662THK2-F1
#
_cell.length_a   1.000
_cell.length_b   1.000
_cell.length_c   1.000
_cell.angle_alpha   90.00
_cell.angle_beta   90.00
_cell.angle_gamma   90.00
#
_symmetry.space_group_name_H-M   'P 1'
#
loop_
_entity.id
_entity.type
_entity.pdbx_description
1 polymer ?
#
loop_
_entity_poly.entity_id
_entity_poly.type
_entity_poly.pdbx_seq_one_letter_code
_entity_poly.pdbx_strand_id
1 'polypeptide(L)' 'MTHAGSKSVRYVIEKYQPLVSLHGHIHESFGFCKIGRTYCVNPGSEYAEGILRAFLVEIDGKKVKRLQRIEA' A
#
# COMPACT_ATOMS: atom_id res chain seq x y z
N MET A 1 17.46 11.08 -3.23
CA MET A 1 16.40 10.06 -3.09
C MET A 1 15.73 9.87 -4.43
N THR A 2 15.66 8.64 -4.94
CA THR A 2 15.04 8.34 -6.23
C THR A 2 13.74 7.59 -5.99
N HIS A 3 12.63 8.08 -6.55
CA HIS A 3 11.37 7.37 -6.53
C HIS A 3 11.33 6.34 -7.67
N ALA A 4 11.07 5.08 -7.34
CA ALA A 4 10.80 4.01 -8.31
C ALA A 4 9.29 3.84 -8.60
N GLY A 5 8.47 4.81 -8.18
CA GLY A 5 7.02 4.80 -8.42
C GLY A 5 6.66 5.21 -9.86
N SER A 6 5.40 5.00 -10.24
CA SER A 6 4.87 5.38 -11.55
C SER A 6 4.02 6.64 -11.49
N LYS A 7 4.30 7.62 -12.37
CA LYS A 7 3.47 8.82 -12.55
C LYS A 7 2.04 8.47 -12.99
N SER A 8 1.88 7.44 -13.83
CA SER A 8 0.56 6.99 -14.30
C SER A 8 -0.26 6.38 -13.16
N VAL A 9 0.37 5.62 -12.26
CA VAL A 9 -0.29 5.10 -11.05
C VAL A 9 -0.73 6.24 -10.14
N ARG A 10 0.15 7.24 -9.93
CA ARG A 10 -0.21 8.45 -9.19
C ARG A 10 -1.43 9.16 -9.79
N TYR A 11 -1.43 9.35 -11.12
CA TYR A 11 -2.55 9.97 -11.82
C TYR A 11 -3.87 9.22 -11.61
N VAL A 12 -3.85 7.88 -11.69
CA VAL A 12 -5.06 7.05 -11.43
C VAL A 12 -5.54 7.23 -9.99
N ILE A 13 -4.64 7.23 -9.00
CA ILE A 13 -4.99 7.44 -7.60
C ILE A 13 -5.59 8.83 -7.38
N GLU A 14 -4.97 9.88 -7.93
CA GLU A 14 -5.45 11.26 -7.82
C GLU A 14 -6.80 11.45 -8.52
N LYS A 15 -7.02 10.83 -9.68
CA LYS A 15 -8.27 10.93 -10.46
C LYS A 15 -9.43 10.20 -9.82
N TYR A 16 -9.26 8.93 -9.46
CA TYR A 16 -10.36 8.08 -9.01
C TYR A 16 -10.51 8.02 -7.49
N GLN A 17 -9.44 8.36 -6.76
CA GLN A 17 -9.43 8.41 -5.30
C GLN A 17 -10.01 7.12 -4.67
N PRO A 18 -9.44 5.93 -4.93
CA PRO A 18 -9.92 4.69 -4.31
C PRO A 18 -9.79 4.74 -2.78
N LEU A 19 -10.43 3.81 -2.06
CA LEU A 19 -10.27 3.74 -0.59
C LEU A 19 -8.85 3.32 -0.20
N VAL A 20 -8.31 2.35 -0.94
CA VAL A 20 -6.98 1.81 -0.75
C VAL A 20 -6.34 1.51 -2.12
N SER A 21 -5.04 1.64 -2.21
CA SER A 21 -4.20 1.23 -3.33
C SER A 21 -3.09 0.32 -2.82
N LEU A 22 -3.00 -0.88 -3.40
CA LEU A 22 -2.03 -1.91 -3.01
C LEU A 22 -0.88 -1.90 -4.02
N HIS A 23 0.35 -1.84 -3.52
CA HIS A 23 1.56 -1.68 -4.31
C HIS A 23 2.57 -2.79 -4.02
N GLY A 24 3.53 -2.95 -4.93
CA GLY A 24 4.67 -3.87 -4.82
C GLY A 24 5.83 -3.36 -5.67
N HIS A 25 6.39 -4.22 -6.53
CA HIS A 25 7.52 -3.98 -7.44
C HIS A 25 8.91 -3.98 -6.77
N ILE A 26 9.09 -3.25 -5.68
CA ILE A 26 10.31 -3.34 -4.87
C ILE A 26 9.96 -4.08 -3.59
N HIS A 27 10.47 -5.31 -3.50
CA HIS A 27 10.14 -6.25 -2.44
C HIS A 27 10.79 -5.81 -1.12
N GLU A 28 11.98 -5.23 -1.20
CA GLU A 28 12.76 -4.73 -0.07
C GLU A 28 12.21 -3.41 0.50
N SER A 29 11.21 -2.80 -0.17
CA SER A 29 10.68 -1.49 0.20
C SER A 29 9.31 -1.61 0.84
N PHE A 30 9.25 -1.44 2.15
CA PHE A 30 8.02 -1.11 2.85
C PHE A 30 7.59 0.33 2.53
N GLY A 31 6.29 0.56 2.37
CA GLY A 31 5.74 1.89 2.17
C GLY A 31 4.31 2.06 2.68
N PHE A 32 4.05 3.17 3.36
CA PHE A 32 2.71 3.62 3.70
C PHE A 32 2.63 5.12 3.44
N CYS A 33 1.67 5.54 2.63
CA CYS A 33 1.35 6.96 2.48
C CYS A 33 -0.14 7.15 2.19
N LYS A 34 -0.57 8.42 2.22
CA LYS A 34 -1.93 8.79 1.86
C LYS A 34 -1.89 9.79 0.72
N ILE A 35 -2.68 9.54 -0.33
CA ILE A 35 -2.84 10.44 -1.48
C ILE A 35 -4.31 10.84 -1.55
N GLY A 36 -4.61 12.04 -1.04
CA GLY A 36 -5.99 12.49 -0.81
C GLY A 36 -6.69 11.58 0.21
N ARG A 37 -7.80 10.94 -0.17
CA ARG A 37 -8.48 9.96 0.70
C ARG A 37 -7.89 8.54 0.65
N THR A 38 -7.08 8.26 -0.36
CA THR A 38 -6.58 6.92 -0.66
C THR A 38 -5.44 6.53 0.27
N TYR A 39 -5.56 5.40 0.97
CA TYR A 39 -4.43 4.76 1.63
C TYR A 39 -3.60 4.00 0.60
N CYS A 40 -2.29 4.29 0.48
CA CYS A 40 -1.40 3.62 -0.45
C CYS A 40 -0.39 2.80 0.35
N VAL A 41 -0.39 1.47 0.16
CA VAL A 41 0.44 0.56 0.95
C VAL A 41 1.27 -0.37 0.08
N ASN A 42 2.52 -0.56 0.47
CA ASN A 42 3.40 -1.63 0.03
C ASN A 42 3.87 -2.39 1.28
N PRO A 43 3.48 -3.66 1.47
CA PRO A 43 3.94 -4.44 2.62
C PRO A 43 5.45 -4.70 2.60
N GLY A 44 6.08 -4.66 1.42
CA GLY A 44 7.40 -5.26 1.23
C GLY A 44 7.34 -6.79 1.36
N SER A 45 8.50 -7.44 1.32
CA SER A 45 8.67 -8.88 1.41
C SER A 45 10.05 -9.22 1.95
N GLU A 46 10.08 -10.10 2.94
CA GLU A 46 11.29 -10.74 3.49
C GLU A 46 11.15 -12.27 3.36
N TYR A 47 10.66 -12.72 2.20
CA TYR A 47 10.32 -14.12 1.98
C TYR A 47 11.52 -15.07 2.11
N ALA A 48 12.73 -14.58 1.81
CA ALA A 48 13.97 -15.37 1.94
C ALA A 48 14.25 -15.76 3.40
N GLU A 49 13.82 -14.92 4.34
CA GLU A 49 13.93 -15.16 5.79
C GLU A 49 12.69 -15.86 6.36
N GLY A 50 11.72 -16.23 5.50
CA GLY A 50 10.46 -16.84 5.92
C GLY A 50 9.51 -15.88 6.64
N ILE A 51 9.75 -14.57 6.61
CA ILE A 51 8.97 -13.56 7.32
C ILE A 51 7.82 -13.06 6.43
N LEU A 52 6.60 -13.18 6.92
CA LEU A 52 5.41 -12.60 6.30
C LEU A 52 5.29 -11.13 6.70
N ARG A 53 5.41 -10.22 5.73
CA ARG A 53 5.00 -8.82 5.87
C ARG A 53 3.67 -8.63 5.14
N ALA A 54 2.66 -8.08 5.81
CA ALA A 54 1.34 -7.88 5.23
C ALA A 54 0.62 -6.64 5.78
N PHE A 55 -0.44 -6.23 5.09
CA PHE A 55 -1.43 -5.29 5.60
C PHE A 55 -2.81 -5.94 5.61
N LEU A 56 -3.48 -5.92 6.76
CA LEU A 56 -4.89 -6.26 6.89
C LEU A 56 -5.73 -4.99 6.75
N VAL A 57 -6.60 -4.97 5.74
CA VAL A 57 -7.47 -3.83 5.43
C VAL A 57 -8.93 -4.26 5.60
N GLU A 58 -9.61 -3.68 6.58
CA GLU A 58 -11.06 -3.84 6.74
C GLU A 58 -11.80 -2.67 6.13
N ILE A 59 -12.77 -2.99 5.28
CA ILE A 59 -13.60 -2.05 4.56
C ILE A 59 -15.02 -2.11 5.11
N ASP A 60 -15.59 -0.95 5.42
CA ASP A 60 -16.99 -0.78 5.81
C ASP A 60 -17.67 0.18 4.83
N GLY A 61 -18.33 -0.41 3.82
CA GLY A 61 -18.96 0.31 2.72
C GLY A 61 -17.96 1.20 1.98
N LYS A 62 -18.10 2.53 2.13
CA LYS A 62 -17.26 3.54 1.48
C LYS A 62 -16.10 4.04 2.37
N LYS A 63 -15.71 3.28 3.39
CA LYS A 63 -14.72 3.69 4.40
C LYS A 63 -13.73 2.55 4.64
N VAL A 64 -12.48 2.91 4.95
CA VAL A 64 -11.54 1.95 5.57
C VAL A 64 -11.76 2.00 7.07
N LYS A 65 -12.24 0.89 7.66
CA LYS A 65 -12.50 0.75 9.08
C LYS A 65 -11.22 0.52 9.87
N ARG A 66 -10.33 -0.33 9.34
CA ARG A 66 -9.03 -0.63 9.95
C ARG A 66 -8.01 -0.90 8.85
N LEU A 67 -6.79 -0.43 9.07
CA LEU A 67 -5.63 -0.74 8.24
C LEU A 67 -4.48 -1.05 9.20
N GLN A 68 -4.08 -2.31 9.23
CA GLN A 68 -3.14 -2.86 10.22
C GLN A 68 -1.99 -3.54 9.51
N ARG A 69 -0.76 -3.22 9.91
CA ARG A 69 0.43 -3.96 9.49
C ARG A 69 0.50 -5.27 10.27
N ILE A 70 0.78 -6.37 9.59
CA ILE A 70 0.95 -7.71 10.16
C ILE A 70 2.36 -8.18 9.82
N GLU A 71 3.00 -8.81 10.81
CA GLU A 71 4.32 -9.40 10.71
C GLU A 71 4.27 -10.75 11.42
N ALA A 72 4.65 -11.81 10.73
CA ALA A 72 4.61 -13.19 11.24
C ALA A 72 5.77 -14.01 10.71
#